data_AF-A0A526TVX8-F1
#
_entry.id   AF-A0A526TVX8-F1
#
_cell.length_a   1.000
_cell.length_b   1.000
_cell.length_c   1.000
_cell.angle_alpha   90.00
_cell.angle_beta   90.00
_cell.angle_gamma   90.00
#
_symmetry.space_group_name_H-M   'P 1'
#
loop_
_entity.id
_entity.type
_entity.pdbx_description
1 polymer ?
#
loop_
_entity_poly.entity_id
_entity_poly.type
_entity_poly.pdbx_seq_one_letter_code
_entity_poly.pdbx_strand_id
1 'polypeptide(L)' 'MSAHFARSHRHEALDRLTDRRLLRELAYVDGHWTASEAAESFEVTDPATGTTVAFVAA' A
#
# COMPACT_ATOMS: atom_id res chain seq x y z
N MET A 1 22.87 6.83 -5.83
CA MET A 1 22.08 7.52 -4.80
C MET A 1 21.09 6.50 -4.25
N SER A 2 21.45 5.79 -3.17
CA SER A 2 20.66 4.65 -2.68
C SER A 2 19.66 5.18 -1.66
N ALA A 3 18.39 5.30 -2.04
CA ALA A 3 17.34 5.65 -1.11
C ALA A 3 17.18 4.50 -0.11
N HIS A 4 17.66 4.73 1.12
CA HIS A 4 17.37 3.88 2.26
C HIS A 4 15.92 4.18 2.65
N PHE A 5 14.95 3.51 2.02
CA PHE A 5 13.58 3.50 2.53
C PHE A 5 13.64 2.83 3.89
N ALA A 6 13.64 3.64 4.95
CA ALA A 6 13.42 3.19 6.31
C ALA A 6 12.25 2.22 6.28
N ARG A 7 12.41 1.04 6.89
CA ARG A 7 11.36 0.02 6.98
C ARG A 7 10.03 0.71 7.26
N SER A 8 9.15 0.76 6.27
CA SER A 8 7.81 1.27 6.43
C SER A 8 7.21 0.52 7.62
N HIS A 9 6.76 1.25 8.65
CA HIS A 9 6.02 0.66 9.75
C HIS A 9 4.73 0.06 9.18
N ARG A 10 4.83 -1.17 8.67
CA ARG A 10 3.71 -1.89 8.07
C ARG A 10 2.80 -2.36 9.19
N HIS A 11 1.50 -2.26 8.97
CA HIS A 11 0.51 -2.75 9.92
C HIS A 11 0.70 -4.25 10.21
N GLU A 12 0.86 -4.62 11.49
CA GLU A 12 1.18 -6.00 11.91
C GLU A 12 0.13 -7.02 11.46
N ALA A 13 -1.14 -6.61 11.37
CA ALA A 13 -2.22 -7.49 10.92
C ALA A 13 -2.02 -8.03 9.49
N LEU A 14 -1.19 -7.40 8.66
CA LEU A 14 -0.87 -7.90 7.31
C LEU A 14 -0.16 -9.25 7.36
N ASP A 15 0.56 -9.57 8.45
CA ASP A 15 1.19 -10.87 8.62
C ASP A 15 0.16 -12.00 8.84
N ARG A 16 -1.11 -11.67 9.10
CA ARG A 16 -2.22 -12.62 9.24
C ARG A 16 -2.96 -12.92 7.93
N LEU A 17 -2.61 -12.27 6.82
CA LEU A 17 -3.18 -12.60 5.52
C LEU A 17 -2.72 -13.99 5.07
N THR A 18 -3.65 -14.93 4.90
CA THR A 18 -3.37 -16.25 4.34
C THR A 18 -2.80 -16.16 2.93
N ASP A 19 -3.32 -15.23 2.13
CA ASP A 19 -2.75 -14.85 0.83
C ASP A 19 -2.34 -13.37 0.83
N ARG A 20 -1.03 -13.13 0.84
CA ARG A 20 -0.44 -11.79 0.82
C ARG A 20 -0.71 -11.02 -0.48
N ARG A 21 -1.06 -11.71 -1.57
CA ARG A 21 -1.38 -11.09 -2.86
C ARG A 21 -2.72 -10.37 -2.87
N LEU A 22 -3.53 -10.52 -1.82
CA LEU A 22 -4.81 -9.83 -1.68
C LEU A 22 -4.63 -8.37 -1.25
N LEU A 23 -3.50 -8.01 -0.62
CA LEU A 23 -3.15 -6.61 -0.43
C LEU A 23 -2.76 -6.01 -1.78
N ARG A 24 -3.45 -4.94 -2.19
CA ARG A 24 -3.25 -4.25 -3.46
C ARG A 24 -3.14 -2.76 -3.24
N GLU A 25 -2.14 -2.18 -3.88
CA GLU A 25 -1.79 -0.75 -3.79
C GLU A 25 -2.06 0.00 -5.11
N LEU A 26 -2.34 -0.74 -6.18
CA LEU A 26 -2.69 -0.20 -7.49
C LEU A 26 -4.21 -0.24 -7.70
N ALA A 27 -4.73 0.63 -8.54
CA ALA A 27 -6.13 0.59 -8.96
C ALA A 27 -6.35 -0.56 -9.96
N TYR A 28 -7.54 -1.15 -9.99
CA TYR A 28 -7.90 -2.14 -11.02
C TYR A 28 -8.79 -1.47 -12.07
N VAL A 29 -8.22 -1.22 -13.25
CA VAL A 29 -8.86 -0.48 -14.35
C VAL A 29 -8.74 -1.30 -15.63
N ASP A 30 -9.85 -1.56 -16.31
CA ASP A 30 -9.91 -2.28 -17.59
C ASP A 30 -9.14 -3.61 -17.61
N GLY A 31 -9.20 -4.36 -16.52
CA GLY A 31 -8.54 -5.66 -16.41
C GLY A 31 -7.07 -5.60 -15.94
N HIS A 32 -6.54 -4.42 -15.69
CA HIS A 32 -5.13 -4.18 -15.35
C HIS A 32 -4.97 -3.56 -13.97
N TRP A 33 -3.86 -3.89 -13.30
CA TRP A 33 -3.41 -3.17 -12.10
C TRP A 33 -2.60 -1.96 -12.54
N THR A 34 -3.08 -0.77 -12.20
CA THR A 34 -2.67 0.51 -12.79
C THR A 34 -2.28 1.49 -11.69
N ALA A 35 -1.10 2.11 -11.83
CA ALA A 35 -0.69 3.25 -11.00
C ALA A 35 -1.42 4.53 -11.47
N SER A 36 -1.37 5.62 -10.69
CA SER A 36 -1.85 6.90 -11.22
C SER A 36 -0.97 7.36 -12.39
N GLU A 37 -1.51 8.23 -13.24
CA GLU A 37 -0.78 8.78 -14.39
C GLU A 37 0.55 9.45 -13.99
N ALA A 38 0.59 10.07 -12.81
CA ALA A 38 1.76 10.75 -12.26
C ALA A 38 2.56 9.86 -11.26
N ALA A 39 2.23 8.58 -11.13
CA ALA A 39 2.75 7.68 -10.09
C ALA A 39 2.53 8.20 -8.65
N GLU A 40 1.47 8.99 -8.45
CA GLU A 40 1.06 9.49 -7.14
C GLU A 40 0.38 8.40 -6.32
N SER A 41 0.56 8.48 -5.01
CA SER A 41 -0.12 7.63 -4.05
C SER A 41 -0.46 8.40 -2.79
N PHE A 42 -1.46 7.93 -2.05
CA PHE A 42 -1.82 8.48 -0.75
C PHE A 42 -1.89 7.39 0.31
N GLU A 43 -1.66 7.80 1.56
CA GLU A 43 -1.60 6.90 2.70
C GLU A 43 -3.00 6.46 3.15
N VAL A 44 -3.15 5.16 3.42
CA VAL A 44 -4.31 4.59 4.12
C VAL A 44 -3.85 4.19 5.52
N THR A 45 -4.49 4.76 6.53
CA THR A 45 -4.19 4.51 7.95
C THR A 45 -5.29 3.71 8.62
N ASP A 46 -4.92 2.85 9.57
CA ASP A 46 -5.87 2.21 10.48
C ASP A 46 -6.40 3.26 11.48
N PRO A 47 -7.70 3.59 11.50
CA PRO A 47 -8.24 4.63 12.37
C PRO A 47 -8.15 4.29 13.87
N ALA A 48 -7.97 3.02 14.25
CA ALA A 48 -7.84 2.63 15.65
C ALA A 48 -6.46 2.96 16.23
N THR A 49 -5.41 2.90 15.40
CA THR A 49 -4.01 3.02 15.85
C THR A 49 -3.24 4.16 15.18
N GLY A 50 -3.75 4.70 14.07
CA GLY A 50 -3.03 5.61 13.19
C GLY A 50 -1.91 4.95 12.37
N THR A 51 -1.74 3.63 12.46
CA THR A 51 -0.66 2.91 11.76
C THR A 51 -0.95 2.83 10.26
N THR A 52 0.08 3.06 9.44
CA THR A 52 -0.01 2.89 7.99
C THR A 52 -0.37 1.46 7.61
N VAL A 53 -1.46 1.29 6.88
CA VAL A 53 -1.83 0.01 6.27
C VAL A 53 -1.15 -0.14 4.91
N ALA A 54 -1.24 0.88 4.05
CA ALA A 54 -0.67 0.88 2.71
C ALA A 54 -0.62 2.30 2.12
N PHE A 55 0.09 2.46 1.01
CA PHE A 55 -0.05 3.61 0.12
C PHE A 55 -0.74 3.15 -1.16
N VAL A 56 -1.83 3.80 -1.56
CA VAL A 56 -2.61 3.39 -2.74
C VAL A 56 -2.56 4.46 -3.83
N ALA A 57 -2.66 4.03 -5.10
CA ALA A 57 -2.71 4.94 -6.24
C ALA A 57 -3.79 6.04 -6.06
N ALA A 58 -3.39 7.29 -6.30
CA ALA A 58 -4.24 8.49 -6.18
C ALA A 58 -4.97 8.81 -7.49
#